data_AF-A0A423H9T1-F1
#
_entry.id   AF-A0A423H9T1-F1
#
_cell.length_a   1.000
_cell.length_b   1.000
_cell.length_c   1.000
_cell.angle_alpha   90.00
_cell.angle_beta   90.00
_cell.angle_gamma   90.00
#
_symmetry.space_group_name_H-M   'P 1'
#
loop_
_entity.id
_entity.type
_entity.pdbx_description
1 polymer ?
#
loop_
_entity_poly.entity_id
_entity_poly.type
_entity_poly.pdbx_seq_one_letter_code
_entity_poly.pdbx_strand_id
1 'polypeptide(L)'
;MYLGPTCFGYSLDSRNSDVEADQLAIVDGESILCEVKSAWRSLRAAHIEDFVHLAKRLRPDRAILAVMEKGSRLDEEMRTAATALKADGIQFELLTLVSYSVEDDPYPLGR
;
A
#
# COMPACT_ATOMS: atom_id res chain seq x y z
N MET A 1 19.36 -17.28 -4.37
CA MET A 1 19.95 -16.64 -3.17
C MET A 1 18.79 -16.05 -2.38
N TYR A 2 18.37 -16.70 -1.29
CA TYR A 2 17.34 -16.15 -0.39
C TYR A 2 18.07 -15.33 0.68
N LEU A 3 17.84 -14.02 0.72
CA LEU A 3 18.57 -13.08 1.58
C LEU A 3 18.06 -13.02 3.03
N GLY A 4 17.05 -13.81 3.39
CA GLY A 4 16.39 -13.70 4.69
C GLY A 4 15.73 -12.32 4.88
N PRO A 5 15.04 -12.10 6.01
CA PRO A 5 14.52 -10.79 6.33
C PRO A 5 15.67 -9.82 6.63
N THR A 6 15.84 -8.80 5.80
CA THR A 6 16.74 -7.69 6.06
C THR A 6 16.11 -6.79 7.13
N CYS A 7 16.61 -6.88 8.36
CA CYS A 7 16.19 -6.00 9.44
C CYS A 7 16.83 -4.61 9.28
N PHE A 8 16.07 -3.65 8.76
CA PHE A 8 16.50 -2.25 8.75
C PHE A 8 16.38 -1.63 10.15
N GLY A 9 17.52 -1.38 10.80
CA GLY A 9 17.60 -0.43 11.92
C GLY A 9 16.96 -0.83 13.25
N TYR A 10 17.00 -2.12 13.62
CA TYR A 10 16.59 -2.53 14.98
C TYR A 10 17.61 -2.02 16.02
N SER A 11 17.27 -0.93 16.70
CA SER A 11 17.86 -0.53 17.98
C SER A 11 16.87 -0.89 19.08
N LEU A 12 17.32 -1.61 20.12
CA LEU A 12 16.50 -1.94 21.30
C LEU A 12 15.93 -0.70 22.01
N ASP A 13 16.42 0.50 21.68
CA ASP A 13 15.98 1.77 22.26
C ASP A 13 14.82 2.45 21.49
N SER A 14 14.32 1.89 20.38
CA SER A 14 13.14 2.45 19.70
C SER A 14 11.89 2.14 20.53
N ARG A 15 11.55 3.05 21.44
CA ARG A 15 10.50 2.82 22.44
C ARG A 15 9.10 2.60 21.90
N ASN A 16 8.80 2.93 20.63
CA ASN A 16 7.56 2.58 19.93
C ASN A 16 7.72 2.77 18.42
N SER A 17 7.02 1.98 17.60
CA SER A 17 6.82 2.29 16.18
C SER A 17 5.84 3.44 16.05
N ASP A 18 6.23 4.52 15.39
CA ASP A 18 5.37 5.70 15.22
C ASP A 18 4.24 5.48 14.19
N VAL A 19 4.38 4.49 13.32
CA VAL A 19 3.45 4.18 12.23
C VAL A 19 3.65 2.75 11.76
N GLU A 20 2.59 2.13 11.24
CA GLU A 20 2.58 0.80 10.64
C GLU A 20 2.23 0.92 9.15
N ALA A 21 2.79 0.03 8.34
CA ALA A 21 2.42 -0.17 6.95
C ALA A 21 2.10 -1.64 6.75
N ASP A 22 0.99 -1.97 6.09
CA ASP A 22 0.63 -3.37 5.81
C ASP A 22 1.70 -4.08 4.98
N GLN A 23 2.24 -3.39 3.96
CA GLN A 23 3.34 -3.91 3.17
C GLN A 23 4.23 -2.80 2.58
N LEU A 24 5.54 -3.01 2.64
CA LEU A 24 6.54 -2.25 1.91
C LEU A 24 7.41 -3.24 1.14
N ALA A 25 7.53 -3.06 -0.17
CA ALA A 25 8.26 -3.96 -1.06
C ALA A 25 9.24 -3.20 -1.94
N ILE A 26 10.33 -3.87 -2.32
CA ILE A 26 11.20 -3.45 -3.42
C ILE A 26 11.06 -4.49 -4.53
N VAL A 27 10.57 -4.06 -5.69
CA VAL A 27 10.36 -4.93 -6.86
C VAL A 27 11.08 -4.28 -8.03
N ASP A 28 12.04 -5.01 -8.62
CA ASP A 28 12.82 -4.53 -9.78
C ASP A 28 13.49 -3.15 -9.59
N GLY A 29 13.82 -2.81 -8.34
CA GLY A 29 14.44 -1.53 -7.98
C GLY A 29 13.45 -0.41 -7.66
N GLU A 30 12.16 -0.64 -7.82
CA GLU A 30 11.09 0.29 -7.40
C GLU A 30 10.61 -0.03 -5.99
N SER A 31 10.43 1.01 -5.19
CA SER A 31 9.85 0.96 -3.86
C SER A 31 8.33 1.15 -3.91
N ILE A 32 7.61 0.22 -3.29
CA ILE A 32 6.15 0.16 -3.31
C ILE A 32 5.63 0.09 -1.88
N LEU A 33 4.86 1.10 -1.48
CA LEU A 33 4.06 1.09 -0.26
C LEU A 33 2.65 0.60 -0.59
N CYS A 34 2.13 -0.36 0.17
CA CYS A 34 0.79 -0.89 0.00
C CYS A 34 0.05 -0.90 1.33
N GLU A 35 -1.15 -0.31 1.33
CA GLU A 35 -2.11 -0.36 2.44
C GLU A 35 -3.36 -1.12 1.97
N VAL A 36 -3.84 -2.06 2.78
CA VAL A 36 -4.93 -2.96 2.43
C VAL A 36 -6.12 -2.73 3.35
N LYS A 37 -7.31 -2.65 2.75
CA LYS A 37 -8.59 -2.68 3.47
C LYS A 37 -9.45 -3.80 2.92
N SER A 38 -10.04 -4.58 3.81
CA SER A 38 -10.92 -5.69 3.42
C SER A 38 -12.21 -5.23 2.74
N ALA A 39 -12.66 -4.00 3.02
CA ALA A 39 -13.95 -3.49 2.57
C ALA A 39 -13.98 -1.95 2.58
N TRP A 40 -14.80 -1.40 1.69
CA TRP A 40 -15.08 0.03 1.56
C TRP A 40 -15.69 0.63 2.82
N ARG A 41 -16.45 -0.15 3.60
CA ARG A 41 -17.03 0.30 4.87
C ARG A 41 -15.98 0.59 5.96
N SER A 42 -14.81 -0.02 5.85
CA SER A 42 -13.70 0.15 6.81
C SER A 42 -12.77 1.29 6.40
N LEU A 43 -12.92 1.82 5.19
CA LEU A 43 -12.14 2.95 4.69
C LEU A 43 -12.82 4.27 5.06
N ARG A 44 -12.07 5.16 5.70
CA ARG A 44 -12.48 6.51 6.11
C ARG A 44 -11.50 7.52 5.52
N ALA A 45 -11.91 8.77 5.34
CA ALA A 45 -11.05 9.85 4.86
C ALA A 45 -9.74 9.96 5.66
N ALA A 46 -9.82 9.88 7.00
CA ALA A 46 -8.65 9.87 7.88
C ALA A 46 -7.62 8.77 7.53
N HIS A 47 -8.07 7.57 7.13
CA HIS A 47 -7.14 6.50 6.73
C HIS A 47 -6.41 6.86 5.42
N ILE A 48 -7.07 7.57 4.50
CA ILE A 48 -6.45 8.05 3.25
C ILE A 48 -5.43 9.13 3.58
N GLU A 49 -5.75 10.04 4.49
CA GLU A 49 -4.83 11.08 4.97
C GLU A 49 -3.59 10.49 5.63
N ASP A 50 -3.77 9.54 6.55
CA ASP A 50 -2.68 8.83 7.23
C ASP A 50 -1.79 8.09 6.21
N PHE A 51 -2.39 7.43 5.23
CA PHE A 51 -1.69 6.76 4.15
C PHE A 51 -0.86 7.73 3.29
N VAL A 52 -1.43 8.86 2.91
CA VAL A 52 -0.72 9.91 2.15
C VAL A 52 0.43 10.48 2.97
N HIS A 53 0.22 10.74 4.25
CA HIS A 53 1.27 11.23 5.15
C HIS A 53 2.42 10.24 5.25
N LEU A 54 2.11 8.95 5.42
CA LEU A 54 3.11 7.88 5.45
C LEU A 54 3.88 7.78 4.13
N ALA A 55 3.17 7.78 2.99
CA ALA A 55 3.78 7.74 1.67
C ALA A 55 4.73 8.92 1.45
N LYS A 56 4.34 10.15 1.81
CA LYS A 56 5.23 11.32 1.71
C LYS A 56 6.47 11.23 2.60
N ARG A 57 6.36 10.56 3.75
CA ARG A 57 7.47 10.33 4.68
C ARG A 57 8.45 9.29 4.15
N LEU A 58 7.94 8.17 3.64
CA LEU A 58 8.75 7.07 3.12
C LEU A 58 9.27 7.33 1.70
N ARG A 59 8.59 8.18 0.93
CA ARG A 59 8.86 8.51 -0.47
C ARG A 59 9.03 7.27 -1.36
N PRO A 60 8.05 6.35 -1.38
CA PRO A 60 8.10 5.24 -2.31
C PRO A 60 7.91 5.76 -3.75
N ASP A 61 8.33 4.98 -4.74
CA ASP A 61 8.03 5.27 -6.14
C ASP A 61 6.52 5.14 -6.40
N ARG A 62 5.89 4.14 -5.77
CA ARG A 62 4.45 3.84 -5.87
C ARG A 62 3.79 3.68 -4.51
N ALA A 63 2.60 4.23 -4.37
CA ALA A 63 1.73 4.09 -3.20
C ALA A 63 0.39 3.49 -3.65
N ILE A 64 0.14 2.26 -3.22
CA ILE A 64 -1.03 1.46 -3.57
C ILE A 64 -1.99 1.42 -2.39
N LEU A 65 -3.24 1.82 -2.61
CA LEU A 65 -4.33 1.56 -1.69
C LEU A 65 -5.19 0.43 -2.26
N ALA A 66 -5.16 -0.74 -1.63
CA ALA A 66 -5.92 -1.91 -2.06
C ALA A 66 -7.19 -2.09 -1.23
N VAL A 67 -8.34 -2.11 -1.88
CA VAL A 67 -9.63 -2.41 -1.25
C VAL A 67 -10.16 -3.74 -1.80
N MET A 68 -10.24 -4.76 -0.94
CA MET A 68 -10.68 -6.13 -1.31
C MET A 68 -12.20 -6.25 -1.53
N GLU A 69 -12.83 -5.20 -2.06
CA GLU A 69 -14.24 -5.12 -2.36
C GLU A 69 -14.44 -4.35 -3.67
N LYS A 70 -15.38 -4.82 -4.50
CA LYS A 70 -15.76 -4.12 -5.74
C LYS A 70 -16.38 -2.75 -5.45
N GLY A 71 -16.25 -1.84 -6.40
CA GLY A 71 -16.90 -0.51 -6.36
C GLY A 71 -15.92 0.62 -6.11
N SER A 72 -16.46 1.78 -5.72
CA SER A 72 -15.70 2.97 -5.36
C SER A 72 -16.41 3.76 -4.25
N ARG A 73 -15.64 4.44 -3.40
CA ARG A 73 -16.09 5.47 -2.45
C ARG A 73 -14.98 6.48 -2.25
N LEU A 74 -15.35 7.66 -1.72
CA LEU A 74 -14.40 8.72 -1.36
C LEU A 74 -13.64 9.26 -2.59
N ASP A 75 -14.32 9.41 -3.73
CA ASP A 75 -13.69 9.76 -5.01
C ASP A 75 -12.99 11.14 -4.98
N GLU A 76 -13.46 12.07 -4.15
CA GLU A 76 -12.83 13.37 -3.97
C GLU A 76 -11.54 13.25 -3.15
N GLU A 77 -11.57 12.49 -2.06
CA GLU A 77 -10.42 12.20 -1.23
C GLU A 77 -9.37 11.41 -2.02
N MET A 78 -9.77 10.44 -2.84
CA MET A 78 -8.86 9.68 -3.73
C MET A 78 -8.17 10.58 -4.75
N ARG A 79 -8.92 11.50 -5.39
CA ARG A 79 -8.33 12.47 -6.35
C ARG A 79 -7.39 13.45 -5.66
N THR A 80 -7.75 13.88 -4.45
CA THR A 80 -6.93 14.75 -3.62
C THR A 80 -5.63 14.05 -3.23
N ALA A 81 -5.71 12.81 -2.75
CA ALA A 81 -4.57 11.97 -2.43
C ALA A 81 -3.65 11.77 -3.64
N ALA A 82 -4.22 11.38 -4.80
CA ALA A 82 -3.47 11.18 -6.04
C ALA A 82 -2.74 12.45 -6.47
N THR A 83 -3.39 13.61 -6.39
CA THR A 83 -2.79 14.91 -6.73
C THR A 83 -1.66 15.26 -5.75
N ALA A 84 -1.90 15.07 -4.45
CA ALA A 84 -0.94 15.39 -3.41
C ALA A 84 0.32 14.51 -3.48
N LEU A 85 0.18 13.22 -3.81
CA LEU A 85 1.30 12.29 -3.98
C LEU A 85 2.05 12.52 -5.28
N LYS A 86 1.33 12.80 -6.37
CA LYS A 86 1.95 13.15 -7.66
C LYS A 86 2.84 14.38 -7.56
N ALA A 87 2.46 15.37 -6.75
CA ALA A 87 3.28 16.57 -6.52
C ALA A 87 4.64 16.24 -5.85
N ASP A 88 4.72 15.13 -5.11
CA ASP A 88 5.95 14.62 -4.48
C ASP A 88 6.64 13.55 -5.34
N GLY A 89 6.20 13.33 -6.59
CA GLY A 89 6.76 12.33 -7.50
C GLY A 89 6.33 10.89 -7.20
N ILE A 90 5.35 10.68 -6.31
CA ILE A 90 4.86 9.37 -5.91
C ILE A 90 3.65 9.01 -6.77
N GLN A 91 3.68 7.86 -7.45
CA GLN A 91 2.53 7.37 -8.20
C GLN A 91 1.49 6.75 -7.25
N PHE A 92 0.26 7.27 -7.28
CA PHE A 92 -0.86 6.70 -6.55
C PHE A 92 -1.64 5.70 -7.40
N GLU A 93 -2.02 4.57 -6.80
CA GLU A 93 -2.83 3.54 -7.43
C GLU A 93 -3.92 3.04 -6.48
N LEU A 94 -5.16 3.02 -6.95
CA LEU A 94 -6.27 2.39 -6.26
C LEU A 94 -6.50 1.02 -6.87
N LEU A 95 -6.24 -0.03 -6.10
CA LEU A 95 -6.59 -1.39 -6.48
C LEU A 95 -7.90 -1.79 -5.81
N THR A 96 -8.81 -2.34 -6.59
CA THR A 96 -10.07 -2.89 -6.09
C THR A 96 -10.16 -4.34 -6.52
N LEU A 97 -11.03 -5.11 -5.87
CA LEU A 97 -11.26 -6.50 -6.28
C LEU A 97 -11.87 -6.55 -7.68
N VAL A 98 -11.03 -6.63 -8.72
CA VAL A 98 -11.45 -7.10 -10.04
C VAL A 98 -11.71 -8.60 -9.92
N SER A 99 -12.53 -9.19 -10.79
CA SER A 99 -12.86 -10.62 -10.76
C SER A 99 -11.58 -11.48 -10.75
N TYR A 100 -11.11 -11.82 -9.55
CA TYR A 100 -10.02 -12.76 -9.33
C TYR A 100 -10.46 -14.11 -9.91
N SER A 101 -9.75 -14.55 -10.94
CA SER A 101 -9.85 -15.92 -11.44
C SER A 101 -8.70 -16.71 -10.83
N VAL A 102 -9.02 -17.85 -10.20
CA VAL A 102 -8.02 -18.84 -9.77
C VAL A 102 -7.22 -19.37 -10.97
N GLU A 103 -7.76 -19.26 -12.19
CA GLU A 103 -7.09 -19.67 -13.43
C GLU A 103 -5.93 -18.73 -13.81
N ASP A 104 -5.90 -17.50 -13.29
CA ASP A 104 -4.84 -16.52 -13.54
C ASP A 104 -3.72 -16.57 -12.48
N ASP A 105 -3.78 -17.52 -11.54
CA ASP A 105 -2.78 -17.66 -10.48
C ASP A 105 -1.47 -18.27 -11.06
N PRO A 106 -0.32 -17.56 -10.99
CA PRO A 106 0.95 -18.08 -11.47
C PRO A 106 1.47 -19.26 -10.63
N TYR A 107 0.87 -19.51 -9.46
CA TYR A 107 1.14 -20.69 -8.66
C TYR A 107 0.04 -21.73 -8.88
N PRO A 108 0.28 -22.78 -9.68
CA PRO A 108 -0.67 -23.87 -9.78
C PRO A 108 -0.85 -24.44 -8.37
N LEU A 109 -2.11 -24.47 -7.90
CA LEU A 109 -2.50 -25.06 -6.62
C LEU A 109 -1.87 -26.46 -6.53
N GLY A 110 -0.81 -26.55 -5.73
CA GLY A 110 -0.10 -27.81 -5.49
C GLY A 110 -1.08 -28.81 -4.92
N ARG A 111 -1.37 -29.85 -5.70
CA ARG A 111 -1.94 -31.11 -5.22
C ARG A 111 -0.81 -32.07 -4.89
#